data_AF-A0A258FUQ9-F1
#
_entry.id   AF-A0A258FUQ9-F1
#
_cell.length_a   1.000
_cell.length_b   1.000
_cell.length_c   1.000
_cell.angle_alpha   90.00
_cell.angle_beta   90.00
_cell.angle_gamma   90.00
#
_symmetry.space_group_name_H-M   'P 1'
#
loop_
_entity.id
_entity.type
_entity.pdbx_description
1 polymer ?
#
loop_
_entity_poly.entity_id
_entity_poly.type
_entity_poly.pdbx_seq_one_letter_code
_entity_poly.pdbx_strand_id
1 'polypeptide(L)'
;MKWTGSLIRIAEHEIEALRRRIGEIAGRRAEKQDELVRLAQEAITEAAFSHGDADAGWYLIGFREGWKQRKARVMAELAAIEMEEQGARDALIQAYEDLKKVEHVAEAARIVEVKEAARRETAVLDEMAQRQSRRAG
;
A
#
# COMPACT_ATOMS: atom_id res chain seq x y z
N MET A 1 -8.08 -18.85 -19.49
CA MET A 1 -8.21 -17.74 -20.47
C MET A 1 -7.03 -16.76 -20.39
N LYS A 2 -6.55 -16.21 -21.52
CA LYS A 2 -5.36 -15.32 -21.54
C LYS A 2 -5.57 -13.95 -20.87
N TRP A 3 -6.81 -13.46 -20.81
CA TRP A 3 -7.12 -12.11 -20.28
C TRP A 3 -7.06 -12.02 -18.75
N THR A 4 -7.55 -13.04 -18.03
CA THR A 4 -7.53 -13.08 -16.55
C THR A 4 -6.11 -13.09 -16.00
N GLY A 5 -5.20 -13.86 -16.61
CA GLY A 5 -3.78 -13.80 -16.25
C GLY A 5 -3.09 -12.48 -16.59
N SER A 6 -3.66 -11.66 -17.48
CA SER A 6 -3.20 -10.29 -17.69
C SER A 6 -3.68 -9.34 -16.59
N LEU A 7 -4.95 -9.46 -16.18
CA LEU A 7 -5.52 -8.64 -15.12
C LEU A 7 -4.88 -8.88 -13.76
N ILE A 8 -4.61 -10.15 -13.42
CA ILE A 8 -3.90 -10.50 -12.17
C ILE A 8 -2.53 -9.81 -12.13
N ARG A 9 -1.75 -9.90 -13.21
CA ARG A 9 -0.43 -9.26 -13.29
C ARG A 9 -0.50 -7.74 -13.18
N ILE A 10 -1.53 -7.11 -13.75
CA ILE A 10 -1.74 -5.65 -13.62
C ILE A 10 -2.02 -5.28 -12.16
N ALA A 11 -2.92 -6.02 -11.50
CA ALA A 11 -3.25 -5.79 -10.10
C ALA A 11 -2.06 -6.03 -9.16
N GLU A 12 -1.26 -7.08 -9.41
CA GLU A 12 -0.01 -7.33 -8.68
C GLU A 12 1.00 -6.19 -8.85
N HIS A 13 1.13 -5.65 -10.06
CA HIS A 13 2.00 -4.50 -10.32
C HIS A 13 1.52 -3.24 -9.59
N GLU A 14 0.21 -2.99 -9.55
CA GLU A 14 -0.37 -1.87 -8.80
C GLU A 14 -0.11 -2.00 -7.30
N ILE A 15 -0.30 -3.19 -6.72
CA ILE A 15 0.02 -3.47 -5.31
C ILE A 15 1.49 -3.17 -5.02
N GLU A 16 2.41 -3.59 -5.90
CA GLU A 16 3.83 -3.35 -5.72
C GLU A 16 4.19 -1.86 -5.82
N ALA A 17 3.56 -1.13 -6.75
CA ALA A 17 3.71 0.32 -6.86
C ALA A 17 3.21 1.03 -5.58
N LEU A 18 2.07 0.62 -5.03
CA LEU A 18 1.52 1.17 -3.78
C LEU A 18 2.40 0.87 -2.57
N ARG A 19 2.94 -0.35 -2.47
CA ARG A 19 3.92 -0.71 -1.42
C ARG A 19 5.17 0.15 -1.48
N ARG A 20 5.72 0.36 -2.68
CA ARG A 20 6.88 1.24 -2.86
C ARG A 20 6.57 2.66 -2.41
N ARG A 21 5.41 3.20 -2.81
CA ARG A 21 4.95 4.53 -2.41
C ARG A 21 4.81 4.65 -0.89
N ILE A 22 4.26 3.64 -0.21
CA ILE A 22 4.19 3.62 1.26
C ILE A 22 5.59 3.66 1.88
N GLY A 23 6.55 2.93 1.31
CA GLY A 23 7.95 2.98 1.75
C GLY A 23 8.56 4.39 1.64
N GLU A 24 8.33 5.08 0.52
CA GLU A 24 8.79 6.46 0.30
C GLU A 24 8.12 7.45 1.27
N ILE A 25 6.81 7.32 1.52
CA ILE A 25 6.08 8.12 2.51
C ILE A 25 6.65 7.88 3.91
N ALA A 26 6.87 6.61 4.30
CA ALA A 26 7.44 6.25 5.59
C ALA A 26 8.85 6.82 5.80
N GLY A 27 9.67 6.85 4.74
CA GLY A 27 10.98 7.51 4.76
C GLY A 27 10.86 9.01 5.06
N ARG A 28 10.00 9.72 4.33
CA ARG A 28 9.73 11.16 4.59
C ARG A 28 9.20 11.40 6.00
N ARG A 29 8.35 10.50 6.51
CA ARG A 29 7.82 10.59 7.88
C ARG A 29 8.94 10.47 8.91
N ALA A 30 9.83 9.49 8.74
CA ALA A 30 10.98 9.29 9.62
C ALA A 30 11.90 10.52 9.65
N GLU A 31 12.21 11.09 8.48
CA GLU A 31 13.03 12.31 8.38
C GLU A 31 12.44 13.49 9.17
N LYS A 32 11.11 13.66 9.12
CA LYS A 32 10.40 14.72 9.87
C LYS A 32 10.33 14.43 11.37
N GLN A 33 10.20 13.17 11.76
CA GLN A 33 10.30 12.75 13.16
C GLN A 33 11.70 13.05 13.72
N ASP A 34 12.76 12.76 12.96
CA ASP A 34 14.14 13.09 13.33
C ASP A 34 14.39 14.60 13.41
N GLU A 35 13.76 15.39 12.54
CA GLU A 35 13.79 16.86 12.62
C GLU A 35 13.15 17.36 13.94
N LEU A 36 12.03 16.77 14.38
CA LEU A 36 11.43 17.11 15.69
C LEU A 36 12.32 16.73 16.86
N VAL A 37 12.98 15.57 16.81
CA VAL A 37 13.93 15.15 17.84
C VAL A 37 15.10 16.14 17.93
N ARG A 38 15.65 16.56 16.79
CA ARG A 38 16.71 17.58 16.75
C ARG A 38 16.25 18.91 17.32
N LEU A 39 15.05 19.38 16.97
CA LEU A 39 14.48 20.60 17.54
C LEU A 39 14.28 20.49 19.06
N ALA A 40 13.87 19.33 19.57
CA ALA A 40 13.75 19.12 21.02
C ALA A 40 15.13 19.21 21.71
N GLN A 41 16.17 18.63 21.10
CA GLN A 41 17.53 18.72 21.61
C GLN A 41 18.07 20.16 21.59
N GLU A 42 17.82 20.92 20.51
CA GLU A 42 18.18 22.35 20.43
C GLU A 42 17.57 23.15 21.60
N ALA A 43 16.30 22.91 21.92
CA ALA A 43 15.62 23.61 23.02
C ALA A 43 16.23 23.26 24.40
N ILE A 44 16.64 22.01 24.60
CA ILE A 44 17.31 21.59 25.84
C ILE A 44 18.67 22.28 25.97
N THR A 45 19.46 22.31 24.90
CA THR A 45 20.77 22.96 24.89
C THR A 45 20.67 24.46 25.14
N GLU A 46 19.74 25.15 24.48
CA GLU A 46 19.54 26.59 24.68
C GLU A 46 19.05 26.91 26.10
N ALA A 47 18.14 26.10 26.65
CA ALA A 47 17.68 26.26 28.02
C ALA A 47 18.83 26.08 29.03
N ALA A 48 19.74 25.12 28.80
CA ALA A 48 20.92 24.93 29.64
C ALA A 48 21.90 26.12 29.55
N PHE A 49 22.12 26.66 28.36
CA PHE A 49 23.00 27.82 28.14
C PHE A 49 22.47 29.09 28.82
N SER A 50 21.17 29.37 28.68
CA SER A 50 20.54 30.59 29.23
C SER A 50 20.52 30.67 30.78
N HIS A 51 20.68 29.55 31.49
CA HIS A 51 20.83 29.57 32.95
C HIS A 51 22.21 30.09 33.41
N GLY A 52 23.19 30.16 32.51
CA GLY A 52 24.56 30.58 32.81
C GLY A 52 24.88 32.05 32.55
N ASP A 53 23.99 32.80 31.89
CA ASP A 53 24.24 34.19 31.48
C ASP A 53 22.96 35.05 31.54
N ALA A 54 22.94 36.05 32.42
CA ALA A 54 21.79 36.92 32.67
C ALA A 54 21.53 37.93 31.51
N ASP A 55 22.55 38.27 30.72
CA ASP A 55 22.43 39.20 29.59
C ASP A 55 21.86 38.51 28.34
N ALA A 56 21.82 37.17 28.31
CA ALA A 56 21.25 36.36 27.22
C ALA A 56 19.71 36.36 27.16
N GLY A 57 19.03 36.96 28.16
CA GLY A 57 17.56 36.91 28.29
C GLY A 57 16.77 37.47 27.10
N TRP A 58 17.29 38.50 26.42
CA TRP A 58 16.64 39.08 25.23
C TRP A 58 16.73 38.16 24.00
N TYR A 59 17.85 37.47 23.82
CA TYR A 59 18.05 36.50 22.73
C TYR A 59 17.15 35.25 22.90
N LEU A 60 16.92 34.86 24.16
CA LEU A 60 16.09 33.70 24.50
C LEU A 60 14.63 33.85 24.07
N ILE A 61 14.07 35.07 24.09
CA ILE A 61 12.69 35.33 23.64
C ILE A 61 12.57 35.10 22.12
N GLY A 62 13.51 35.67 21.35
CA GLY A 62 13.55 35.52 19.89
C GLY A 62 13.78 34.06 19.48
N PHE A 63 14.70 33.37 20.15
CA PHE A 63 14.94 31.94 19.92
C PHE A 63 13.69 31.11 20.18
N ARG A 64 13.00 31.31 21.31
CA ARG A 64 11.80 30.54 21.67
C ARG A 64 10.68 30.71 20.64
N GLU A 65 10.47 31.92 20.15
CA GLU A 65 9.45 32.19 19.14
C GLU A 65 9.82 31.54 17.79
N GLY A 66 11.08 31.68 17.35
CA GLY A 66 11.56 31.01 16.14
C GLY A 66 11.51 29.48 16.24
N TRP A 67 11.86 28.91 17.40
CA TRP A 67 11.77 27.48 17.67
C TRP A 67 10.32 27.00 17.63
N LYS A 68 9.38 27.73 18.26
CA LYS A 68 7.95 27.41 18.25
C LYS A 68 7.39 27.38 16.83
N GLN A 69 7.76 28.35 15.99
CA GLN A 69 7.34 28.40 14.59
C GLN A 69 7.91 27.23 13.77
N ARG A 70 9.21 26.92 13.92
CA ARG A 70 9.84 25.77 13.25
C ARG A 70 9.18 24.45 13.67
N LYS A 71 8.98 24.25 14.98
CA LYS A 71 8.29 23.06 15.50
C LYS A 71 6.88 22.93 14.95
N ALA A 72 6.09 24.01 14.96
CA ALA A 72 4.73 24.01 14.43
C ALA A 72 4.70 23.64 12.94
N ARG A 73 5.64 24.18 12.14
CA ARG A 73 5.79 23.82 10.73
C ARG A 73 6.07 22.33 10.53
N VAL A 74 7.06 21.78 11.24
CA VAL A 74 7.41 20.36 11.12
C VAL A 74 6.25 19.46 11.57
N MET A 75 5.53 19.83 12.63
CA MET A 75 4.34 19.10 13.07
C MET A 75 3.21 19.13 12.03
N ALA A 76 2.98 20.26 11.36
CA ALA A 76 1.99 20.36 10.29
C ALA A 76 2.37 19.52 9.07
N GLU A 77 3.64 19.53 8.68
CA GLU A 77 4.18 18.68 7.62
C GLU A 77 4.04 17.19 7.98
N LEU A 78 4.34 16.81 9.23
CA LEU A 78 4.20 15.44 9.72
C LEU A 78 2.74 14.97 9.65
N ALA A 79 1.79 15.80 10.09
CA ALA A 79 0.37 15.48 10.03
C ALA A 79 -0.11 15.28 8.57
N ALA A 80 0.36 16.11 7.63
CA ALA A 80 0.05 15.94 6.22
C ALA A 80 0.62 14.62 5.65
N ILE A 81 1.84 14.25 6.04
CA ILE A 81 2.47 12.98 5.65
C ILE A 81 1.71 11.79 6.24
N GLU A 82 1.26 11.86 7.48
CA GLU A 82 0.45 10.81 8.13
C GLU A 82 -0.90 10.61 7.42
N MET A 83 -1.55 11.70 7.02
CA MET A 83 -2.76 11.62 6.19
C MET A 83 -2.49 10.99 4.82
N GLU A 84 -1.36 11.34 4.19
CA GLU A 84 -0.96 10.71 2.93
C GLU A 84 -0.68 9.21 3.10
N GLU A 85 0.01 8.82 4.18
CA GLU A 85 0.29 7.42 4.50
C GLU A 85 -1.00 6.62 4.69
N GLN A 86 -1.97 7.18 5.41
CA GLN A 86 -3.26 6.54 5.61
C GLN A 86 -3.99 6.34 4.28
N GLY A 87 -4.06 7.37 3.43
CA GLY A 87 -4.68 7.25 2.11
C GLY A 87 -3.99 6.22 1.21
N ALA A 88 -2.67 6.12 1.27
CA ALA A 88 -1.92 5.10 0.53
C ALA A 88 -2.18 3.67 1.06
N ARG A 89 -2.34 3.51 2.38
CA ARG A 89 -2.72 2.23 3.01
C ARG A 89 -4.13 1.81 2.63
N ASP A 90 -5.08 2.75 2.62
CA ASP A 90 -6.46 2.49 2.20
C ASP A 90 -6.52 2.07 0.72
N ALA A 91 -5.76 2.75 -0.14
CA ALA A 91 -5.64 2.36 -1.56
C ALA A 91 -5.02 0.97 -1.73
N LEU A 92 -4.00 0.63 -0.93
CA LEU A 92 -3.39 -0.71 -0.94
C LEU A 92 -4.39 -1.79 -0.53
N ILE A 93 -5.20 -1.53 0.51
CA ILE A 93 -6.27 -2.46 0.93
C ILE A 93 -7.25 -2.69 -0.23
N GLN A 94 -7.70 -1.61 -0.87
CA GLN A 94 -8.63 -1.73 -2.00
C GLN A 94 -8.04 -2.53 -3.16
N ALA A 95 -6.75 -2.32 -3.48
CA ALA A 95 -6.06 -3.06 -4.54
C ALA A 95 -6.01 -4.58 -4.26
N TYR A 96 -5.81 -4.99 -3.00
CA TYR A 96 -5.90 -6.41 -2.63
C TYR A 96 -7.31 -6.98 -2.78
N GLU A 97 -8.33 -6.21 -2.39
CA GLU A 97 -9.72 -6.65 -2.58
C GLU A 97 -10.05 -6.84 -4.07
N ASP A 98 -9.57 -5.94 -4.91
CA ASP A 98 -9.79 -6.01 -6.35
C ASP A 98 -9.04 -7.18 -6.99
N LEU A 99 -7.79 -7.42 -6.59
CA LEU A 99 -7.06 -8.63 -6.98
C LEU A 99 -7.87 -9.89 -6.64
N LYS A 100 -8.39 -9.98 -5.41
CA LYS A 100 -9.18 -11.14 -4.96
C LYS A 100 -10.46 -11.34 -5.78
N LYS A 101 -11.14 -10.24 -6.18
CA LYS A 101 -12.30 -10.31 -7.07
C LYS A 101 -11.90 -10.91 -8.43
N VAL A 102 -10.77 -10.47 -9.00
CA VAL A 102 -10.25 -11.00 -10.26
C VAL A 102 -9.90 -12.49 -10.14
N GLU A 103 -9.26 -12.90 -9.04
CA GLU A 103 -8.93 -14.30 -8.77
C GLU A 103 -10.19 -15.18 -8.68
N HIS A 104 -11.24 -14.73 -7.99
CA HIS A 104 -12.51 -15.45 -7.93
C HIS A 104 -13.16 -15.62 -9.30
N VAL A 105 -13.16 -14.56 -10.12
CA VAL A 105 -13.69 -14.63 -11.50
C VAL A 105 -12.85 -15.59 -12.35
N ALA A 106 -11.53 -15.58 -12.20
CA ALA A 106 -10.64 -16.47 -12.92
C ALA A 106 -10.89 -17.94 -12.56
N GLU A 107 -11.07 -18.25 -11.27
CA GLU A 107 -11.37 -19.61 -10.82
C GLU A 107 -12.76 -20.06 -11.27
N ALA A 108 -13.78 -19.21 -11.18
CA ALA A 108 -15.11 -19.52 -11.68
C ALA A 108 -15.09 -19.86 -13.19
N ALA A 109 -14.35 -19.08 -13.98
CA ALA A 109 -14.17 -19.35 -15.40
C ALA A 109 -13.46 -20.69 -15.66
N ARG A 110 -12.42 -21.00 -14.86
CA ARG A 110 -11.68 -22.27 -14.94
C ARG A 110 -12.58 -23.47 -14.65
N ILE A 111 -13.42 -23.38 -13.62
CA ILE A 111 -14.37 -24.45 -13.26
C ILE A 111 -15.37 -24.69 -14.40
N VAL A 112 -15.88 -23.63 -15.05
CA VAL A 112 -16.77 -23.76 -16.21
C VAL A 112 -16.04 -24.43 -17.37
N GLU A 113 -14.81 -24.02 -17.68
CA GLU A 113 -14.00 -24.60 -18.75
C GLU A 113 -13.78 -26.11 -18.55
N VAL A 114 -13.44 -26.53 -17.32
CA VAL A 114 -13.27 -27.95 -16.97
C VAL A 114 -14.58 -28.73 -17.12
N LYS A 115 -15.71 -28.17 -16.66
CA LYS A 115 -17.02 -28.80 -16.80
C LYS A 115 -17.42 -28.98 -18.26
N GLU A 116 -17.18 -27.98 -19.09
CA GLU A 116 -17.47 -28.05 -20.53
C GLU A 116 -16.54 -29.04 -21.25
N ALA A 117 -15.26 -29.12 -20.88
CA ALA A 117 -14.35 -30.14 -21.41
C ALA A 117 -14.83 -31.56 -21.05
N ALA A 118 -15.19 -31.81 -19.79
CA ALA A 118 -15.73 -33.09 -19.34
C ALA A 118 -17.03 -33.46 -20.08
N ARG A 119 -17.95 -32.50 -20.25
CA ARG A 119 -19.19 -32.70 -21.02
C ARG A 119 -18.92 -33.12 -22.45
N ARG A 120 -17.96 -32.48 -23.13
CA ARG A 120 -17.56 -32.82 -24.49
C ARG A 120 -16.94 -34.21 -24.57
N GLU A 121 -16.09 -34.57 -23.61
CA GLU A 121 -15.47 -35.89 -23.54
C GLU A 121 -16.52 -36.99 -23.33
N THR A 122 -17.46 -36.81 -22.40
CA THR A 122 -18.57 -37.74 -22.19
C THR A 122 -19.42 -37.91 -23.45
N ALA A 123 -19.77 -36.81 -24.13
CA ALA A 123 -20.56 -36.88 -25.37
C ALA A 123 -19.84 -37.69 -26.47
N VAL A 124 -18.51 -37.53 -26.61
CA VAL A 124 -17.71 -38.32 -27.56
C VAL A 124 -17.71 -39.81 -27.21
N LEU A 125 -17.55 -40.15 -25.93
CA LEU A 125 -17.57 -41.55 -25.47
C LEU A 125 -18.95 -42.19 -25.69
N ASP A 126 -20.03 -41.47 -25.41
CA ASP A 126 -21.40 -41.93 -25.63
C ASP A 126 -21.67 -42.20 -27.12
N GLU A 127 -21.25 -41.29 -28.01
CA GLU A 127 -21.35 -41.49 -29.45
C GLU A 127 -20.56 -42.73 -29.92
N MET A 128 -19.36 -42.94 -29.39
CA MET A 128 -18.55 -44.12 -29.73
C MET A 128 -19.23 -45.41 -29.27
N ALA A 129 -19.78 -45.44 -28.05
CA ALA A 129 -20.50 -46.59 -27.51
C ALA A 129 -21.75 -46.91 -28.35
N GLN A 130 -22.53 -45.90 -28.73
CA GLN A 130 -23.69 -46.08 -29.61
C GLN A 130 -23.30 -46.60 -31.00
N ARG A 131 -22.19 -46.11 -31.58
CA ARG A 131 -21.68 -46.61 -32.87
C ARG A 131 -21.22 -48.06 -32.79
N GLN A 132 -20.61 -48.48 -31.68
CA GLN A 132 -20.21 -49.88 -31.47
C GLN A 132 -21.42 -50.79 -31.26
N SER A 133 -22.38 -50.38 -30.44
CA SER A 133 -23.62 -51.13 -30.23
C SER A 133 -24.39 -51.36 -31.53
N ARG A 134 -24.51 -50.33 -32.39
CA ARG A 134 -25.14 -50.44 -33.71
C ARG A 134 -24.40 -51.34 -34.70
N ARG A 135 -23.12 -51.62 -34.49
CA ARG A 135 -22.33 -52.53 -35.34
C ARG A 135 -22.36 -53.98 -34.84
N ALA A 136 -22.73 -54.20 -33.58
CA ALA A 136 -22.71 -55.50 -32.93
C ALA A 136 -24.07 -56.21 -32.93
N GLY A 137 -25.15 -55.52 -33.33
CA GLY A 137 -26.47 -56.09 -33.62
C GLY A 137 -26.74 -56.10 -35.11
#